data_AF-A0A227J4G9-F1
#
_entry.id   AF-A0A227J4G9-F1
#
_cell.length_a   1.000
_cell.length_b   1.000
_cell.length_c   1.000
_cell.angle_alpha   90.00
_cell.angle_beta   90.00
_cell.angle_gamma   90.00
#
_symmetry.space_group_name_H-M   'P 1'
#
loop_
_entity.id
_entity.type
_entity.pdbx_description
1 polymer ?
#
loop_
_entity_poly.entity_id
_entity_poly.type
_entity_poly.pdbx_seq_one_letter_code
_entity_poly.pdbx_strand_id
1 'polypeptide(L)'
;LTLGEVLIMEGLACHFERQVNGGIIPSLFESIKDRDWRPFYTEMKDKLTSLDYNFDTYFLGSDESRWPKYMGYWVGYNLVAEYLANFHGSELDLVGAKAEIFYQ
;
A
#
# COMPACT_ATOMS: atom_id res chain seq x y z
N LEU A 1 6.49 -6.49 11.43
CA LEU A 1 5.54 -6.75 10.34
C LEU A 1 6.36 -7.12 9.13
N THR A 2 5.96 -8.13 8.37
CA THR A 2 6.54 -8.43 7.06
C THR A 2 6.23 -7.27 6.10
N LEU A 3 6.93 -7.20 4.97
CA LEU A 3 6.67 -6.16 3.97
C LEU A 3 5.19 -6.15 3.54
N GLY A 4 4.63 -7.32 3.26
CA GLY A 4 3.23 -7.48 2.86
C GLY A 4 2.26 -6.98 3.93
N GLU A 5 2.50 -7.33 5.19
CA GLU A 5 1.70 -6.82 6.31
C GLU A 5 1.73 -5.29 6.40
N VAL A 6 2.90 -4.65 6.22
CA VAL A 6 3.01 -3.19 6.24
C VAL A 6 2.31 -2.55 5.05
N LEU A 7 2.50 -3.08 3.84
CA LEU A 7 1.81 -2.57 2.64
C LEU A 7 0.29 -2.56 2.84
N ILE A 8 -0.28 -3.64 3.35
CA ILE A 8 -1.72 -3.76 3.56
C ILE A 8 -2.20 -2.89 4.71
N MET A 9 -1.48 -2.85 5.83
CA MET A 9 -1.83 -2.00 6.97
C MET A 9 -1.88 -0.52 6.56
N GLU A 10 -0.84 -0.03 5.88
CA GLU A 10 -0.78 1.35 5.43
C GLU A 10 -1.79 1.65 4.32
N GLY A 11 -2.01 0.69 3.42
CA GLY A 11 -3.05 0.78 2.38
C GLY A 11 -4.45 0.93 2.98
N LEU A 12 -4.81 0.09 3.94
CA LEU A 12 -6.09 0.17 4.67
C LEU A 12 -6.21 1.51 5.43
N ALA A 13 -5.13 1.97 6.07
CA ALA A 13 -5.11 3.26 6.75
C ALA A 13 -5.37 4.43 5.78
N CYS A 14 -4.78 4.39 4.59
CA CYS A 14 -5.00 5.40 3.55
C CYS A 14 -6.43 5.37 2.98
N HIS A 15 -7.04 4.19 2.81
CA HIS A 15 -8.45 4.09 2.42
C HIS A 15 -9.39 4.59 3.52
N PHE A 16 -9.09 4.28 4.78
CA PHE A 16 -9.83 4.82 5.91
C PHE A 16 -9.72 6.35 6.00
N GLU A 17 -8.52 6.92 5.84
CA GLU A 17 -8.32 8.37 5.76
C GLU A 17 -9.17 8.98 4.65
N ARG A 18 -9.13 8.38 3.45
CA ARG A 18 -9.94 8.82 2.31
C ARG A 18 -11.44 8.80 2.63
N GLN A 19 -11.92 7.75 3.29
CA GLN A 19 -13.33 7.64 3.70
C GLN A 19 -13.74 8.76 4.66
N VAL A 20 -12.93 9.00 5.70
CA VAL A 20 -13.18 10.04 6.71
C VAL A 20 -13.08 11.46 6.10
N ASN A 21 -12.22 11.65 5.12
CA ASN A 21 -12.01 12.93 4.43
C ASN A 21 -12.96 13.15 3.22
N GLY A 22 -14.08 12.44 3.14
CA GLY A 22 -15.09 12.67 2.10
C GLY A 22 -14.69 12.20 0.70
N GLY A 23 -13.85 11.16 0.62
CA GLY A 23 -13.40 10.56 -0.64
C GLY A 23 -12.12 11.16 -1.22
N ILE A 24 -11.53 12.14 -0.55
CA ILE A 24 -10.29 12.80 -0.95
C ILE A 24 -9.10 11.84 -0.75
N ILE A 25 -8.34 11.61 -1.82
CA ILE A 25 -7.12 10.80 -1.76
C ILE A 25 -6.09 11.50 -0.85
N PRO A 26 -5.39 10.76 0.03
CA PRO A 26 -4.36 11.34 0.91
C PRO A 26 -3.34 12.18 0.16
N SER A 27 -3.02 13.36 0.70
CA SER A 27 -2.11 14.34 0.05
C SER A 27 -0.69 13.80 -0.14
N LEU A 28 -0.31 12.76 0.60
CA LEU A 28 0.96 12.05 0.44
C LEU A 28 1.10 11.41 -0.96
N PHE A 29 0.00 11.18 -1.67
CA PHE A 29 0.01 10.61 -3.03
C PHE A 29 0.09 11.65 -4.14
N GLU A 30 0.06 12.96 -3.84
CA GLU A 30 -0.09 14.00 -4.87
C GLU A 30 1.00 13.94 -5.96
N SER A 31 2.23 13.55 -5.59
CA SER A 31 3.37 13.43 -6.52
C SER A 31 3.52 12.05 -7.19
N ILE A 32 2.75 11.04 -6.76
CA ILE A 32 2.89 9.65 -7.20
C ILE A 32 1.61 8.98 -7.71
N LYS A 33 0.44 9.60 -7.53
CA LYS A 33 -0.88 9.06 -7.92
C LYS A 33 -1.01 8.69 -9.40
N ASP A 34 -0.26 9.37 -10.27
CA ASP A 34 -0.26 9.11 -11.72
C ASP A 34 0.81 8.09 -12.15
N ARG A 35 1.63 7.58 -11.21
CA ARG A 35 2.65 6.57 -11.49
C ARG A 35 2.06 5.17 -11.43
N ASP A 36 2.43 4.33 -12.39
CA ASP A 36 2.12 2.91 -12.35
C ASP A 36 2.87 2.24 -11.18
N TRP A 37 2.12 1.63 -10.28
CA TRP A 37 2.61 0.98 -9.07
C TRP A 37 3.02 -0.48 -9.33
N ARG A 38 2.59 -1.09 -10.44
CA ARG A 38 2.83 -2.52 -10.74
C ARG A 38 4.30 -2.90 -10.87
N PRO A 39 5.19 -2.09 -11.49
CA PRO A 39 6.63 -2.41 -11.51
C PRO A 39 7.24 -2.49 -10.12
N PHE A 40 6.86 -1.55 -9.24
CA PHE A 40 7.33 -1.50 -7.86
C PHE A 40 6.82 -2.69 -7.04
N TYR A 41 5.54 -3.04 -7.20
CA TYR A 41 4.99 -4.24 -6.56
C TYR A 41 5.69 -5.52 -7.05
N THR A 42 6.00 -5.63 -8.35
CA THR A 42 6.72 -6.78 -8.91
C THR A 42 8.08 -6.98 -8.24
N GLU A 43 8.82 -5.90 -7.98
CA GLU A 43 10.10 -5.97 -7.25
C GLU A 43 9.93 -6.32 -5.76
N MET A 44 8.78 -6.01 -5.17
CA MET A 44 8.47 -6.31 -3.77
C MET A 44 8.00 -7.75 -3.54
N LYS A 45 7.53 -8.45 -4.59
CA LYS A 45 6.89 -9.78 -4.49
C LYS A 45 7.70 -10.79 -3.69
N ASP A 46 8.99 -10.90 -3.98
CA ASP A 46 9.88 -11.89 -3.33
C ASP A 46 10.13 -11.58 -1.84
N LYS A 47 9.77 -10.38 -1.39
CA LYS A 47 9.97 -9.90 -0.02
C LYS A 47 8.68 -9.78 0.79
N LEU A 48 7.51 -10.09 0.22
CA LEU A 48 6.22 -9.85 0.89
C LEU A 48 6.12 -10.54 2.26
N THR A 49 6.66 -11.76 2.40
CA THR A 49 6.67 -12.50 3.67
C THR A 49 7.96 -12.27 4.49
N SER A 50 8.85 -11.39 4.03
CA SER A 50 10.13 -11.12 4.68
C SER A 50 10.01 -10.04 5.74
N LEU A 51 10.74 -10.21 6.84
CA LEU A 51 11.02 -9.16 7.81
C LEU A 51 12.25 -8.32 7.42
N ASP A 52 13.04 -8.80 6.47
CA ASP A 52 14.25 -8.15 5.95
C ASP A 52 13.95 -7.34 4.68
N TYR A 53 13.48 -6.12 4.90
CA TYR A 53 13.23 -5.14 3.85
C TYR A 53 13.62 -3.74 4.36
N ASN A 54 13.95 -2.84 3.42
CA ASN A 54 14.31 -1.47 3.78
C ASN A 54 13.07 -0.57 3.77
N PHE A 55 12.52 -0.30 4.95
CA PHE A 55 11.37 0.58 5.12
C PHE A 55 11.67 2.00 4.60
N ASP A 56 12.82 2.56 4.94
CA ASP A 56 13.19 3.92 4.55
C ASP A 56 13.27 4.08 3.03
N THR A 57 13.73 3.05 2.31
CA THR A 57 13.76 3.06 0.85
C THR A 57 12.36 3.00 0.26
N TYR A 58 11.52 2.05 0.68
CA TYR A 58 10.21 1.84 0.07
C TYR A 58 9.17 2.90 0.47
N PHE A 59 9.23 3.39 1.70
CA PHE A 59 8.18 4.22 2.28
C PHE A 59 8.62 5.68 2.43
N LEU A 60 9.89 5.94 2.75
CA LEU A 60 10.36 7.29 3.12
C LEU A 60 11.24 7.99 2.06
N GLY A 61 11.57 7.31 0.97
CA GLY A 61 12.33 7.89 -0.15
C GLY A 61 13.82 8.07 0.15
N SER A 62 14.46 7.17 0.92
CA SER A 62 15.92 7.25 1.15
C SER A 62 16.77 7.09 -0.13
N ASP A 63 16.17 6.56 -1.21
CA ASP A 63 16.75 6.50 -2.56
C ASP A 63 15.70 6.88 -3.60
N GLU A 64 15.40 8.19 -3.71
CA GLU A 64 14.40 8.70 -4.67
C GLU A 64 14.80 8.49 -6.15
N SER A 65 16.06 8.18 -6.43
CA SER A 65 16.52 7.89 -7.80
C SER A 65 15.86 6.64 -8.37
N ARG A 66 15.48 5.71 -7.48
CA ARG A 66 14.84 4.44 -7.81
C ARG A 66 13.46 4.30 -7.18
N TRP A 67 13.31 4.70 -5.93
CA TRP A 67 12.10 4.52 -5.12
C TRP A 67 11.51 5.87 -4.76
N PRO A 68 10.46 6.32 -5.47
CA PRO A 68 9.76 7.54 -5.12
C PRO A 68 9.30 7.49 -3.67
N LYS A 69 9.40 8.62 -2.98
CA LYS A 69 8.88 8.76 -1.63
C LYS A 69 7.41 8.32 -1.60
N TYR A 70 7.05 7.56 -0.57
CA TYR A 70 5.73 6.96 -0.35
C TYR A 70 5.30 5.86 -1.33
N MET A 71 6.18 5.33 -2.18
CA MET A 71 5.80 4.27 -3.12
C MET A 71 5.23 3.02 -2.43
N GLY A 72 5.75 2.63 -1.26
CA GLY A 72 5.18 1.53 -0.47
C GLY A 72 3.73 1.78 -0.04
N TYR A 73 3.40 3.00 0.39
CA TYR A 73 2.01 3.39 0.68
C TYR A 73 1.13 3.30 -0.57
N TRP A 74 1.65 3.72 -1.73
CA TRP A 74 0.89 3.73 -2.98
C TRP A 74 0.63 2.32 -3.50
N VAL A 75 1.63 1.43 -3.42
CA VAL A 75 1.45 0.00 -3.72
C VAL A 75 0.38 -0.60 -2.79
N GLY A 76 0.50 -0.38 -1.49
CA GLY A 76 -0.47 -0.86 -0.49
C GLY A 76 -1.89 -0.38 -0.77
N TYR A 77 -2.06 0.92 -1.02
CA TYR A 77 -3.34 1.54 -1.35
C TYR A 77 -4.00 0.91 -2.59
N ASN A 78 -3.22 0.64 -3.65
CA ASN A 78 -3.75 0.04 -4.86
C ASN A 78 -4.07 -1.45 -4.71
N LEU A 79 -3.27 -2.23 -3.96
CA LEU A 79 -3.59 -3.62 -3.63
C LEU A 79 -4.93 -3.71 -2.88
N VAL A 80 -5.11 -2.84 -1.88
CA VAL A 80 -6.38 -2.75 -1.15
C VAL A 80 -7.53 -2.32 -2.07
N ALA A 81 -7.30 -1.35 -2.97
CA ALA A 81 -8.32 -0.93 -3.94
C ALA A 81 -8.75 -2.07 -4.89
N GLU A 82 -7.80 -2.88 -5.38
CA GLU A 82 -8.09 -4.04 -6.22
C GLU A 82 -8.90 -5.11 -5.45
N TYR A 83 -8.56 -5.35 -4.19
CA TYR A 83 -9.34 -6.25 -3.33
C TYR A 83 -10.76 -5.72 -3.09
N LEU A 84 -10.90 -4.44 -2.72
CA LEU A 84 -12.17 -3.82 -2.39
C LEU A 84 -13.14 -3.76 -3.58
N ALA A 85 -12.63 -3.73 -4.82
CA ALA A 85 -13.47 -3.73 -6.03
C ALA A 85 -14.42 -4.94 -6.11
N ASN A 86 -14.06 -6.06 -5.47
CA ASN A 86 -14.87 -7.29 -5.43
C ASN A 86 -15.36 -7.63 -4.01
N PHE A 87 -15.06 -6.80 -3.01
CA PHE A 87 -15.43 -7.05 -1.62
C PHE A 87 -16.78 -6.41 -1.29
N HIS A 88 -17.70 -7.20 -0.75
CA HIS A 88 -19.05 -6.76 -0.37
C HIS A 88 -19.14 -6.48 1.14
N GLY A 89 -18.24 -5.65 1.66
CA GLY A 89 -18.17 -5.23 3.07
C GLY A 89 -17.50 -3.87 3.22
N SER A 90 -17.21 -3.47 4.45
CA SER A 90 -16.50 -2.23 4.76
C SER A 90 -15.01 -2.45 4.99
N GLU A 91 -14.19 -1.41 4.82
CA GLU A 91 -12.76 -1.46 5.14
C GLU A 91 -12.50 -1.79 6.62
N LEU A 92 -13.44 -1.47 7.50
CA LEU A 92 -13.38 -1.82 8.93
C LEU A 92 -13.46 -3.33 9.17
N ASP A 93 -14.16 -4.07 8.31
CA ASP A 93 -14.27 -5.53 8.41
C ASP A 93 -12.94 -6.22 8.07
N LEU A 94 -12.00 -5.49 7.49
CA LEU A 94 -10.69 -5.97 7.09
C LEU A 94 -9.58 -5.66 8.11
N VAL A 95 -9.91 -4.97 9.21
CA VAL A 95 -8.96 -4.73 10.29
C VAL A 95 -8.57 -6.07 10.93
N GLY A 96 -7.26 -6.38 10.91
CA GLY A 96 -6.74 -7.65 11.40
C GLY A 96 -6.86 -8.82 10.42
N ALA A 97 -7.35 -8.57 9.20
CA ALA A 97 -7.28 -9.56 8.14
C ALA A 97 -5.82 -9.89 7.78
N LYS A 98 -5.61 -11.13 7.34
CA LYS A 98 -4.31 -11.60 6.84
C LYS A 98 -3.93 -10.84 5.58
N ALA A 99 -2.70 -10.33 5.51
CA ALA A 99 -2.25 -9.51 4.39
C ALA A 99 -2.30 -10.28 3.05
N GLU A 100 -2.11 -11.59 3.08
CA GLU A 100 -2.11 -12.47 1.90
C GLU A 100 -3.44 -12.54 1.16
N ILE A 101 -4.56 -12.08 1.75
CA ILE A 101 -5.84 -12.04 1.01
C ILE A 101 -5.88 -10.92 -0.03
N PHE A 102 -5.00 -9.91 0.11
CA PHE A 102 -4.97 -8.71 -0.73
C PHE A 102 -4.03 -8.82 -1.92
N TYR A 103 -3.17 -9.83 -1.95
CA TYR A 103 -2.18 -10.00 -2.98
C TYR A 103 -2.01 -11.46 -3.40
N GLN A 104 -1.81 -11.66 -4.70
CA GLN A 104 -1.49 -12.96 -5.32
C GLN A 104 -0.15 -12.85 -6.08
#